data_AF-A0AAF0PE00-F1
#
_entry.id   AF-A0AAF0PE00-F1
#
_cell.length_a   1.000
_cell.length_b   1.000
_cell.length_c   1.000
_cell.angle_alpha   90.00
_cell.angle_beta   90.00
_cell.angle_gamma   90.00
#
_symmetry.space_group_name_H-M   'P 1'
#
loop_
_entity.id
_entity.type
_entity.pdbx_description
1 polymer ?
#
loop_
_entity_poly.entity_id
_entity_poly.type
_entity_poly.pdbx_seq_one_letter_code
_entity_poly.pdbx_strand_id
1 'polypeptide(L)'
;MSTDQQAARPIGGVQLHDYDPLADVGKDQVLRCRDPETDWLWFYDERDGEVRKHHEYHDYAPTPVSRTDVAETATREHVESYSVSRAHLDVRTGDSDDR
;
A
#
# COMPACT_ATOMS: atom_id res chain seq x y z
N MET A 1 -3.70 -45.00 -16.88
CA MET A 1 -3.21 -44.52 -15.57
C MET A 1 -3.19 -43.01 -15.67
N SER A 2 -4.24 -42.34 -15.16
CA SER A 2 -4.39 -40.88 -15.19
C SER A 2 -3.71 -40.30 -13.96
N THR A 3 -2.69 -39.48 -14.16
CA THR A 3 -2.19 -38.57 -13.11
C THR A 3 -2.85 -37.22 -13.29
N ASP A 4 -3.77 -36.96 -12.37
CA ASP A 4 -4.41 -35.69 -12.06
C ASP A 4 -3.46 -34.82 -11.20
N GLN A 5 -3.63 -33.50 -11.29
CA GLN A 5 -3.16 -32.41 -10.39
C GLN A 5 -1.67 -32.01 -10.52
N GLN A 6 -1.29 -30.74 -10.66
CA GLN A 6 -1.93 -29.48 -10.27
C GLN A 6 -1.46 -28.40 -11.26
N ALA A 7 -2.35 -27.90 -12.10
CA ALA A 7 -2.08 -26.64 -12.80
C ALA A 7 -2.08 -25.55 -11.72
N ALA A 8 -0.94 -24.89 -11.51
CA ALA A 8 -0.88 -23.61 -10.84
C ALA A 8 -1.85 -22.69 -11.61
N ARG A 9 -3.02 -22.46 -11.04
CA ARG A 9 -3.99 -21.54 -11.64
C ARG A 9 -3.33 -20.16 -11.53
N PRO A 10 -3.03 -19.46 -12.63
CA PRO A 10 -2.80 -18.03 -12.51
C PRO A 10 -4.05 -17.48 -11.83
N ILE A 11 -3.87 -16.77 -10.72
CA ILE A 11 -4.97 -16.07 -10.07
C ILE A 11 -5.51 -15.16 -11.17
N GLY A 12 -6.66 -15.56 -11.73
CA GLY A 12 -7.30 -14.86 -12.82
C GLY A 12 -7.42 -13.41 -12.43
N GLY A 13 -6.99 -12.52 -13.33
CA GLY A 13 -6.85 -11.09 -13.08
C GLY A 13 -7.93 -10.58 -12.15
N VAL A 14 -7.52 -10.26 -10.92
CA VAL A 14 -8.37 -9.52 -10.00
C VAL A 14 -8.81 -8.30 -10.77
N GLN A 15 -10.11 -8.18 -10.95
CA GLN A 15 -10.71 -7.00 -11.53
C GLN A 15 -10.38 -5.86 -10.55
N LEU A 16 -9.29 -5.14 -10.81
CA LEU A 16 -8.75 -4.05 -10.01
C LEU A 16 -9.78 -2.95 -9.68
N HIS A 17 -10.95 -2.99 -10.32
CA HIS A 17 -12.03 -2.02 -10.15
C HIS A 17 -12.77 -2.13 -8.80
N ASP A 18 -12.71 -3.26 -8.08
CA ASP A 18 -13.44 -3.42 -6.81
C ASP A 18 -12.51 -3.57 -5.57
N TYR A 19 -11.19 -3.70 -5.79
CA TYR A 19 -10.24 -3.81 -4.68
C TYR A 19 -9.75 -2.42 -4.28
N ASP A 20 -10.30 -1.89 -3.18
CA ASP A 20 -9.82 -0.66 -2.56
C ASP A 20 -9.00 -1.01 -1.29
N PRO A 21 -7.66 -1.03 -1.36
CA PRO A 21 -6.83 -1.39 -0.22
C PRO A 21 -6.91 -0.39 0.93
N LEU A 22 -7.47 0.80 0.70
CA LEU A 22 -7.73 1.82 1.72
C LEU A 22 -9.07 1.60 2.44
N ALA A 23 -9.96 0.75 1.93
CA ALA A 23 -11.27 0.50 2.55
C ALA A 23 -11.14 -0.15 3.94
N ASP A 24 -10.10 -0.96 4.15
CA ASP A 24 -9.78 -1.62 5.43
C ASP A 24 -8.83 -0.79 6.31
N VAL A 25 -8.39 0.39 5.86
CA VAL A 25 -7.49 1.27 6.62
C VAL A 25 -8.31 2.18 7.52
N GLY A 26 -8.12 2.04 8.83
CA GLY A 26 -8.77 2.92 9.81
C GLY A 26 -8.33 4.39 9.70
N LYS A 27 -9.11 5.31 10.25
CA LYS A 27 -8.85 6.77 10.18
C LYS A 27 -7.48 7.20 10.72
N ASP A 28 -6.96 6.47 11.71
CA ASP A 28 -5.65 6.69 12.34
C ASP A 28 -4.60 5.68 11.86
N GLN A 29 -4.88 5.01 10.73
CA GLN A 29 -3.99 4.07 10.10
C GLN A 29 -3.61 4.55 8.70
N VAL A 30 -2.52 4.00 8.19
CA VAL A 30 -2.01 4.22 6.85
C VAL A 30 -1.68 2.87 6.24
N LEU A 31 -1.84 2.73 4.94
CA LEU A 31 -1.43 1.54 4.23
C LEU A 31 0.08 1.60 4.01
N ARG A 32 0.84 0.66 4.56
CA ARG A 32 2.26 0.49 4.25
C ARG A 32 2.40 -0.53 3.13
N CYS A 33 3.09 -0.14 2.07
CA CYS A 33 3.48 -1.03 0.99
C CYS A 33 5.01 -1.12 0.95
N ARG A 34 5.54 -2.34 0.93
CA ARG A 34 6.98 -2.59 0.79
C ARG A 34 7.24 -3.40 -0.46
N ASP A 35 8.20 -2.96 -1.26
CA ASP A 35 8.76 -3.76 -2.34
C ASP A 35 10.00 -4.52 -1.86
N PRO A 36 9.99 -5.86 -1.80
CA PRO A 36 11.09 -6.65 -1.27
C PRO A 36 12.27 -6.73 -2.24
N GLU A 37 12.09 -6.40 -3.52
CA GLU A 37 13.17 -6.42 -4.50
C GLU A 37 14.10 -5.20 -4.36
N THR A 38 13.50 -4.03 -4.15
CA THR A 38 14.22 -2.74 -4.02
C THR A 38 14.34 -2.26 -2.57
N ASP A 39 13.67 -2.94 -1.64
CA ASP A 39 13.43 -2.51 -0.26
C ASP A 39 12.68 -1.17 -0.14
N TRP A 40 12.08 -0.69 -1.22
CA TRP A 40 11.36 0.58 -1.22
C TRP A 40 10.11 0.54 -0.37
N LEU A 41 9.87 1.66 0.32
CA LEU A 41 8.76 1.79 1.24
C LEU A 41 7.85 2.96 0.88
N TRP A 42 6.58 2.63 0.70
CA TRP A 42 5.51 3.58 0.48
C TRP A 42 4.51 3.53 1.63
N PHE A 43 3.96 4.69 1.96
CA PHE A 43 2.79 4.80 2.80
C PHE A 43 1.69 5.54 2.04
N TYR A 44 0.45 5.08 2.21
CA TYR A 44 -0.72 5.74 1.67
C TYR A 44 -1.67 6.10 2.81
N ASP A 45 -2.04 7.37 2.90
CA ASP A 45 -3.06 7.85 3.82
C ASP A 45 -4.20 8.54 3.06
N GLU A 46 -5.39 8.51 3.65
CA GLU A 46 -6.52 9.29 3.21
C GLU A 46 -6.82 10.37 4.24
N ARG A 47 -6.73 11.64 3.82
CA ARG A 47 -7.03 12.82 4.64
C ARG A 47 -8.00 13.70 3.87
N ASP A 48 -9.14 14.00 4.48
CA ASP A 48 -10.16 14.88 3.90
C ASP A 48 -10.64 14.46 2.50
N GLY A 49 -10.62 13.16 2.21
CA GLY A 49 -10.98 12.59 0.90
C GLY A 49 -9.87 12.64 -0.16
N GLU A 50 -8.69 13.15 0.19
CA GLU A 50 -7.50 13.11 -0.64
C GLU A 50 -6.60 11.94 -0.24
N VAL A 51 -6.21 11.14 -1.23
CA VAL A 51 -5.23 10.08 -1.02
C VAL A 51 -3.84 10.61 -1.31
N ARG A 52 -2.91 10.36 -0.38
CA ARG A 52 -1.54 10.84 -0.46
C ARG A 52 -0.59 9.66 -0.36
N LYS A 53 0.48 9.73 -1.14
CA LYS A 53 1.60 8.79 -1.14
C LYS A 53 2.80 9.45 -0.48
N HIS A 54 3.40 8.74 0.46
CA HIS A 54 4.65 9.10 1.10
C HIS A 54 5.69 8.07 0.72
N HIS A 55 6.83 8.51 0.19
CA HIS A 55 7.88 7.63 -0.29
C HIS A 55 9.23 7.99 0.31
N GLU A 56 10.01 7.00 0.70
CA GLU A 56 11.33 7.20 1.31
C GLU A 56 12.28 8.06 0.45
N TYR A 57 12.31 7.85 -0.87
CA TYR A 57 13.16 8.65 -1.77
C TYR A 57 12.84 10.15 -1.77
N HIS A 58 11.60 10.51 -1.40
CA HIS A 58 11.15 11.90 -1.34
C HIS A 58 11.07 12.40 0.10
N ASP A 59 11.86 11.83 1.03
CA ASP A 59 11.82 12.16 2.46
C ASP A 59 10.40 12.05 3.05
N TYR A 60 9.61 11.12 2.52
CA TYR A 60 8.20 10.93 2.87
C TYR A 60 7.32 12.17 2.60
N ALA A 61 7.71 13.06 1.69
CA ALA A 61 6.88 14.19 1.28
C ALA A 61 5.53 13.69 0.69
N PRO A 62 4.39 14.27 1.13
CA PRO A 62 3.08 13.86 0.66
C PRO A 62 2.90 14.22 -0.82
N THR A 63 2.61 13.21 -1.63
CA THR A 63 2.28 13.38 -3.06
C THR A 63 0.82 12.95 -3.28
N PRO A 64 -0.07 13.81 -3.81
CA PRO A 64 -1.43 13.41 -4.10
C PRO A 64 -1.45 12.33 -5.19
N VAL A 65 -2.19 11.25 -4.95
CA VAL A 65 -2.35 10.12 -5.88
C VAL A 65 -3.80 9.68 -5.94
N SER A 66 -4.18 8.91 -6.95
CA SER A 66 -5.54 8.36 -7.04
C SER A 66 -5.65 7.07 -6.23
N ARG A 67 -6.87 6.72 -5.80
CA ARG A 67 -7.13 5.39 -5.20
C ARG A 67 -6.72 4.25 -6.13
N THR A 68 -6.88 4.42 -7.44
CA THR A 68 -6.43 3.46 -8.45
C THR A 68 -4.92 3.23 -8.39
N ASP A 69 -4.10 4.27 -8.26
CA ASP A 69 -2.64 4.13 -8.12
C ASP A 69 -2.26 3.30 -6.88
N VAL A 70 -3.03 3.45 -5.80
CA VAL A 70 -2.82 2.69 -4.56
C VAL A 70 -3.17 1.22 -4.78
N ALA A 71 -4.34 0.93 -5.36
CA ALA A 71 -4.75 -0.43 -5.71
C ALA A 71 -3.72 -1.11 -6.62
N GLU A 72 -3.30 -0.44 -7.70
CA GLU A 72 -2.28 -0.94 -8.62
C GLU A 72 -0.95 -1.23 -7.92
N THR A 73 -0.56 -0.42 -6.93
CA THR A 73 0.67 -0.67 -6.15
C THR A 73 0.50 -1.84 -5.19
N ALA A 74 -0.63 -1.89 -4.47
CA ALA A 74 -0.91 -2.92 -3.47
C ALA A 74 -1.10 -4.32 -4.08
N THR A 75 -1.52 -4.42 -5.34
CA THR A 75 -1.69 -5.70 -6.06
C THR A 75 -0.46 -6.15 -6.84
N ARG A 76 0.67 -5.42 -6.78
CA ARG A 76 1.90 -5.87 -7.44
C ARG A 76 2.35 -7.19 -6.82
N GLU A 77 2.76 -8.15 -7.64
CA GLU A 77 3.05 -9.53 -7.22
C GLU A 77 4.07 -9.65 -6.09
N HIS A 78 4.98 -8.67 -5.97
CA HIS A 78 6.02 -8.67 -4.94
C HIS A 78 5.71 -7.71 -3.78
N VAL A 79 4.71 -6.84 -3.88
CA VAL A 79 4.48 -5.82 -2.86
C VAL A 79 3.76 -6.42 -1.66
N GLU A 80 4.38 -6.29 -0.50
CA GLU A 80 3.77 -6.61 0.79
C GLU A 80 2.99 -5.39 1.28
N SER A 81 1.67 -5.50 1.41
CA SER A 81 0.78 -4.42 1.88
C SER A 81 0.13 -4.75 3.23
N TYR A 82 0.16 -3.80 4.16
CA TYR A 82 -0.45 -3.95 5.49
C TYR A 82 -0.75 -2.60 6.12
N SER A 83 -1.83 -2.54 6.91
CA SER A 83 -2.21 -1.35 7.64
C SER A 83 -1.32 -1.17 8.88
N VAL A 84 -0.80 0.04 9.06
CA VAL A 84 -0.02 0.43 10.25
C VAL A 84 -0.58 1.71 10.84
N SER A 85 -0.32 1.98 12.11
CA SER A 85 -0.73 3.24 12.74
C SER A 85 -0.05 4.44 12.07
N ARG A 86 -0.78 5.56 11.95
CA ARG A 86 -0.27 6.81 11.40
C ARG A 86 0.99 7.31 12.11
N ALA A 87 1.08 7.11 13.43
CA ALA A 87 2.28 7.43 14.21
C ALA A 87 3.57 6.82 13.63
N HIS A 88 3.48 5.67 12.95
CA HIS A 88 4.63 5.05 12.27
C HIS A 88 5.12 5.87 11.07
N LEU A 89 4.21 6.55 10.37
CA LEU A 89 4.52 7.51 9.31
C LEU A 89 5.01 8.84 9.89
N ASP A 90 4.41 9.34 10.98
CA ASP A 90 4.82 10.59 11.64
C ASP A 90 6.27 10.52 12.12
N VAL A 91 6.70 9.39 12.70
CA VAL A 91 8.11 9.14 13.06
C VAL A 91 9.04 9.19 11.84
N ARG A 92 8.59 8.71 10.67
CA ARG A 92 9.41 8.65 9.45
C ARG A 92 9.49 9.96 8.69
N THR A 93 8.40 10.72 8.68
CA THR A 93 8.33 12.07 8.11
C THR A 93 9.06 13.10 8.99
N GLY A 94 9.41 12.74 10.22
CA GLY A 94 9.95 13.68 11.20
C GLY A 94 8.87 14.60 11.77
N ASP A 95 7.59 14.34 11.49
CA ASP A 95 6.42 15.00 12.09
C ASP A 95 6.13 14.43 13.50
N SER A 96 7.20 14.07 14.23
CA SER A 96 7.09 13.81 15.64
C SER A 96 6.91 15.17 16.29
N ASP A 97 5.67 15.53 16.64
CA ASP A 97 5.36 16.68 17.49
C ASP A 97 6.29 16.60 18.72
N ASP A 98 7.38 17.35 18.69
CA ASP A 98 8.27 17.60 19.82
C ASP A 98 7.42 18.39 20.81
N ARG A 99 6.87 17.68 21.79
CA ARG A 99 6.02 18.23 22.83
C ARG A 99 6.54 17.93 24.22
#